data_AF-A0A7L3AVS2-F1
#
_entry.id   AF-A0A7L3AVS2-F1
#
_cell.length_a   1.000
_cell.length_b   1.000
_cell.length_c   1.000
_cell.angle_alpha   90.00
_cell.angle_beta   90.00
_cell.angle_gamma   90.00
#
_symmetry.space_group_name_H-M   'P 1'
#
loop_
_entity.id
_entity.type
_entity.pdbx_description
1 polymer ?
#
loop_
_entity_poly.entity_id
_entity_poly.type
_entity_poly.pdbx_seq_one_letter_code
_entity_poly.pdbx_strand_id
1 'polypeptide(L)'
;RGISSDERPKRPLTAYFRFLKENHSAFRQKNPEMSNMELVKKIAGAWKELPASQKQASLYLCFVYEEATKIDLQRYGEQLAAYKAQLTPAQAAALKEEKRKRLAKRRSFRAKRELTVLGKPKRPRSGFNIFVSENFQESEGVSPAAKLKKLFDTWQKLSSSQKQPYLQLAEDDKVRYKNEMKSWEAKMVELGREDLTRARKQRSKKKTAETKKGEKKGGTTAKASSHKNKAKLKLKKSEE
;
A
#
# COMPACT_ATOMS: atom_id res chain seq x y z
N ARG A 1 19.42 7.08 18.30
CA ARG A 1 18.02 6.58 18.23
C ARG A 1 17.43 7.05 16.90
N GLY A 2 16.82 6.19 16.11
CA GLY A 2 16.27 6.57 14.80
C GLY A 2 15.00 7.41 14.98
N ILE A 3 14.87 8.51 14.23
CA ILE A 3 13.68 9.36 14.24
C ILE A 3 12.50 8.55 13.69
N SER A 4 11.44 8.38 14.49
CA SER A 4 10.19 7.75 14.08
C SER A 4 9.28 8.77 13.39
N SER A 5 8.47 8.33 12.42
CA SER A 5 7.43 9.17 11.83
C SER A 5 6.36 9.65 12.84
N ASP A 6 6.37 9.14 14.07
CA ASP A 6 5.53 9.58 15.20
C ASP A 6 5.94 10.92 15.80
N GLU A 7 7.21 11.32 15.69
CA GLU A 7 7.70 12.62 16.18
C GLU A 7 7.27 13.80 15.29
N ARG A 8 6.81 13.51 14.08
CA ARG A 8 6.29 14.51 13.17
C ARG A 8 4.97 15.08 13.70
N PRO A 9 4.81 16.42 13.78
CA PRO A 9 3.55 17.03 14.14
C PRO A 9 2.38 16.47 13.33
N LYS A 10 1.28 16.15 14.01
CA LYS A 10 0.04 15.63 13.40
C LYS A 10 -0.86 16.80 13.01
N ARG A 11 -1.59 16.64 11.91
CA ARG A 11 -2.56 17.66 11.49
C ARG A 11 -3.65 17.81 12.56
N PRO A 12 -4.10 19.04 12.85
CA PRO A 12 -5.17 19.28 13.81
C PRO A 12 -6.50 18.69 13.31
N LEU A 13 -7.40 18.43 14.25
CA LEU A 13 -8.74 17.94 13.93
C LEU A 13 -9.56 19.05 13.26
N THR A 14 -10.33 18.67 12.23
CA THR A 14 -11.32 19.55 11.61
C THR A 14 -12.53 19.75 12.54
N ALA A 15 -13.33 20.78 12.29
CA ALA A 15 -14.52 21.10 13.09
C ALA A 15 -15.41 19.88 13.38
N TYR A 16 -15.78 19.11 12.35
CA TYR A 16 -16.55 17.87 12.52
C TYR A 16 -15.86 16.83 13.43
N PHE A 17 -14.55 16.61 13.28
CA PHE A 17 -13.85 15.62 14.11
C PHE A 17 -13.64 16.10 15.55
N ARG A 18 -13.61 17.42 15.80
CA ARG A 18 -13.67 17.99 17.16
C ARG A 18 -15.03 17.72 17.78
N PHE A 19 -16.11 18.08 17.09
CA PHE A 19 -17.47 17.78 17.50
C PHE A 19 -17.66 16.29 17.80
N LEU A 20 -17.19 15.42 16.91
CA LEU A 20 -17.24 13.97 17.11
C LEU A 20 -16.49 13.58 18.38
N LYS A 21 -15.26 14.06 18.59
CA LYS A 21 -14.46 13.72 19.77
C LYS A 21 -15.14 14.16 21.08
N GLU A 22 -15.70 15.36 21.11
CA GLU A 22 -16.36 15.93 22.30
C GLU A 22 -17.69 15.23 22.62
N ASN A 23 -18.47 14.89 21.58
CA ASN A 23 -19.79 14.29 21.75
C ASN A 23 -19.76 12.76 21.84
N HIS A 24 -18.67 12.10 21.40
CA HIS A 24 -18.61 10.64 21.34
C HIS A 24 -18.91 9.96 22.68
N SER A 25 -18.37 10.48 23.79
CA SER A 25 -18.60 9.91 25.14
C SER A 25 -20.07 10.02 25.56
N ALA A 26 -20.68 11.20 25.38
CA ALA A 26 -22.09 11.43 25.71
C ALA A 26 -23.02 10.54 24.88
N PHE A 27 -22.71 10.38 23.59
CA PHE A 27 -23.46 9.46 22.72
C PHE A 27 -23.23 8.00 23.13
N ARG A 28 -22.01 7.61 23.53
CA ARG A 28 -21.72 6.24 24.01
C ARG A 28 -22.46 5.91 25.30
N GLN A 29 -22.52 6.85 26.25
CA GLN A 29 -23.27 6.68 27.50
C GLN A 29 -24.77 6.50 27.25
N LYS A 30 -25.34 7.28 26.31
CA LYS A 30 -26.76 7.16 25.93
C LYS A 30 -27.05 5.91 25.10
N ASN A 31 -26.03 5.26 24.53
CA ASN A 31 -26.20 4.11 23.66
C ASN A 31 -25.07 3.08 23.88
N PRO A 32 -25.02 2.43 25.07
CA PRO A 32 -23.89 1.59 25.47
C PRO A 32 -23.79 0.29 24.67
N GLU A 33 -24.93 -0.24 24.19
CA GLU A 33 -25.00 -1.50 23.43
C GLU A 33 -24.75 -1.32 21.93
N MET A 34 -24.84 -0.09 21.40
CA MET A 34 -24.65 0.14 19.97
C MET A 34 -23.21 -0.14 19.52
N SER A 35 -23.07 -0.62 18.29
CA SER A 35 -21.77 -0.71 17.63
C SER A 35 -21.15 0.68 17.47
N ASN A 36 -19.83 0.79 17.61
CA ASN A 36 -19.11 2.05 17.33
C ASN A 36 -19.40 2.59 15.92
N MET A 37 -19.64 1.71 14.93
CA MET A 37 -19.98 2.14 13.57
C MET A 37 -21.34 2.83 13.51
N GLU A 38 -22.33 2.30 14.22
CA GLU A 38 -23.68 2.86 14.29
C GLU A 38 -23.70 4.15 15.12
N LEU A 39 -22.93 4.17 16.20
CA LEU A 39 -22.75 5.34 17.03
C LEU A 39 -22.17 6.51 16.24
N VAL A 40 -21.09 6.28 15.47
CA VAL A 40 -20.49 7.31 14.61
C VAL A 40 -21.46 7.74 13.52
N LYS A 41 -22.27 6.84 12.94
CA LYS A 41 -23.34 7.22 11.99
C LYS A 41 -24.40 8.10 12.64
N LYS A 42 -24.81 7.80 13.88
CA LYS A 42 -25.78 8.60 14.65
C LYS A 42 -25.23 9.99 14.97
N ILE A 43 -23.96 10.10 15.36
CA ILE A 43 -23.28 11.39 15.58
C ILE A 43 -23.16 12.17 14.26
N ALA A 44 -22.85 11.49 13.15
CA ALA A 44 -22.80 12.11 11.82
C ALA A 44 -24.18 12.62 11.36
N GLY A 45 -25.24 11.87 11.67
CA GLY A 45 -26.63 12.28 11.46
C GLY A 45 -26.98 13.51 12.29
N ALA A 46 -26.70 13.48 13.59
CA ALA A 46 -26.89 14.63 14.48
C ALA A 46 -26.13 15.87 14.00
N TRP A 47 -24.89 15.71 13.51
CA TRP A 47 -24.12 16.82 12.91
C TRP A 47 -24.81 17.42 11.67
N LYS A 48 -25.46 16.60 10.85
CA LYS A 48 -26.19 17.05 9.65
C LYS A 48 -27.54 17.68 10.00
N GLU A 49 -28.28 17.09 10.94
CA GLU A 49 -29.63 17.47 11.36
C GLU A 49 -29.67 18.71 12.25
N LEU A 50 -28.54 19.13 12.82
CA LEU A 50 -28.41 20.43 13.47
C LEU A 50 -29.05 21.51 12.55
N PRO A 51 -30.17 22.14 12.96
CA PRO A 51 -30.94 23.03 12.09
C PRO A 51 -30.13 24.28 11.76
N ALA A 52 -30.44 24.96 10.64
CA ALA A 52 -29.70 26.15 10.19
C ALA A 52 -29.58 27.26 11.27
N SER A 53 -30.55 27.39 12.18
CA SER A 53 -30.50 28.35 13.30
C SER A 53 -29.66 27.88 14.50
N GLN A 54 -29.66 26.57 14.83
CA GLN A 54 -28.67 26.02 15.76
C GLN A 54 -27.29 25.90 15.14
N LYS A 55 -27.17 25.80 13.81
CA LYS A 55 -25.99 26.07 12.95
C LYS A 55 -25.72 27.57 12.77
N GLN A 56 -26.52 28.49 13.34
CA GLN A 56 -26.21 29.91 13.47
C GLN A 56 -25.65 30.25 14.87
N ALA A 57 -26.22 29.70 15.94
CA ALA A 57 -25.52 29.57 17.23
C ALA A 57 -24.28 28.64 17.11
N SER A 58 -24.35 27.70 16.18
CA SER A 58 -23.23 26.94 15.61
C SER A 58 -22.70 27.54 14.32
N LEU A 59 -23.04 28.76 13.91
CA LEU A 59 -22.14 29.56 13.07
C LEU A 59 -21.17 30.17 14.03
N TYR A 60 -21.58 30.61 15.22
CA TYR A 60 -20.64 30.95 16.27
C TYR A 60 -19.83 29.74 16.73
N LEU A 61 -20.43 28.57 17.05
CA LEU A 61 -19.64 27.37 17.36
C LEU A 61 -18.84 26.82 16.16
N CYS A 62 -19.37 26.81 14.93
CA CYS A 62 -18.60 26.40 13.74
C CYS A 62 -17.52 27.42 13.39
N PHE A 63 -17.77 28.72 13.52
CA PHE A 63 -16.78 29.78 13.41
C PHE A 63 -15.74 29.64 14.52
N VAL A 64 -16.12 29.40 15.78
CA VAL A 64 -15.18 29.14 16.88
C VAL A 64 -14.38 27.87 16.60
N TYR A 65 -14.98 26.80 16.08
CA TYR A 65 -14.26 25.58 15.70
C TYR A 65 -13.41 25.78 14.45
N GLU A 66 -13.83 26.61 13.50
CA GLU A 66 -13.12 26.95 12.27
C GLU A 66 -11.94 27.88 12.57
N GLU A 67 -12.14 28.92 13.36
CA GLU A 67 -11.12 29.80 13.93
C GLU A 67 -10.15 29.00 14.79
N ALA A 68 -10.64 28.15 15.70
CA ALA A 68 -9.77 27.24 16.46
C ALA A 68 -9.02 26.27 15.52
N THR A 69 -9.65 25.83 14.43
CA THR A 69 -8.98 25.00 13.42
C THR A 69 -7.94 25.81 12.65
N LYS A 70 -8.19 27.09 12.32
CA LYS A 70 -7.23 27.99 11.65
C LYS A 70 -6.05 28.28 12.57
N ILE A 71 -6.30 28.64 13.82
CA ILE A 71 -5.28 28.86 14.85
C ILE A 71 -4.44 27.59 15.02
N ASP A 72 -5.08 26.43 15.18
CA ASP A 72 -4.34 25.18 15.33
C ASP A 72 -3.62 24.76 14.04
N LEU A 73 -4.11 25.17 12.87
CA LEU A 73 -3.43 24.96 11.59
C LEU A 73 -2.20 25.87 11.45
N GLN A 74 -2.28 27.12 11.92
CA GLN A 74 -1.15 28.05 12.00
C GLN A 74 -0.08 27.49 12.95
N ARG A 75 -0.47 27.12 14.19
CA ARG A 75 0.41 26.45 15.15
C ARG A 75 1.02 25.17 14.58
N TYR A 76 0.22 24.36 13.89
CA TYR A 76 0.71 23.16 13.20
C TYR A 76 1.73 23.50 12.12
N GLY A 77 1.51 24.58 11.36
CA GLY A 77 2.42 25.07 10.34
C GLY A 77 3.77 25.46 10.93
N GLU A 78 3.76 26.24 12.01
CA GLU A 78 4.96 26.64 12.78
C GLU A 78 5.69 25.43 13.35
N GLN A 79 4.99 24.52 14.03
CA GLN A 79 5.55 23.28 14.57
C GLN A 79 6.17 22.41 13.47
N LEU A 80 5.50 22.30 12.31
CA LEU A 80 6.01 21.51 11.19
C LEU A 80 7.22 22.18 10.54
N ALA A 81 7.26 23.51 10.48
CA ALA A 81 8.41 24.27 9.98
C ALA A 81 9.62 24.10 10.91
N ALA A 82 9.43 24.30 12.22
CA ALA A 82 10.45 24.07 13.24
C ALA A 82 10.96 22.63 13.22
N TYR A 83 10.05 21.64 13.16
CA TYR A 83 10.41 20.24 13.00
C TYR A 83 11.28 20.03 11.76
N LYS A 84 10.84 20.47 10.58
CA LYS A 84 11.62 20.32 9.34
C LYS A 84 12.99 21.00 9.40
N ALA A 85 13.11 22.15 10.05
CA ALA A 85 14.37 22.87 10.20
C ALA A 85 15.37 22.12 11.10
N GLN A 86 14.89 21.36 12.08
CA GLN A 86 15.72 20.53 12.96
C GLN A 86 16.24 19.24 12.29
N LEU A 87 15.67 18.82 11.16
CA LEU A 87 16.04 17.56 10.52
C LEU A 87 17.35 17.69 9.73
N THR A 88 18.22 16.70 9.89
CA THR A 88 19.36 16.53 8.98
C THR A 88 18.89 15.99 7.62
N PRO A 89 19.63 16.26 6.52
CA PRO A 89 19.30 15.73 5.20
C PRO A 89 19.14 14.20 5.17
N ALA A 90 19.98 13.49 5.93
CA ALA A 90 19.92 12.03 6.06
C ALA A 90 18.62 11.57 6.74
N GLN A 91 18.21 12.24 7.82
CA GLN A 91 16.95 11.95 8.51
C GLN A 91 15.73 12.25 7.62
N ALA A 92 15.76 13.37 6.90
CA ALA A 92 14.70 13.73 5.95
C ALA A 92 14.56 12.68 4.82
N ALA A 93 15.68 12.17 4.31
CA ALA A 93 15.70 11.09 3.32
C ALA A 93 15.13 9.78 3.90
N ALA A 94 15.52 9.41 5.12
CA ALA A 94 15.01 8.22 5.81
C ALA A 94 13.49 8.27 6.01
N LEU A 95 12.93 9.40 6.46
CA LEU A 95 11.48 9.59 6.61
C LEU A 95 10.73 9.54 5.26
N LYS A 96 11.34 10.08 4.19
CA LYS A 96 10.77 9.99 2.83
C LYS A 96 10.71 8.54 2.36
N GLU A 97 11.75 7.76 2.64
CA GLU A 97 11.79 6.33 2.31
C GLU A 97 10.79 5.52 3.14
N GLU A 98 10.70 5.77 4.45
CA GLU A 98 9.71 5.14 5.33
C GLU A 98 8.29 5.41 4.84
N LYS A 99 7.97 6.68 4.51
CA LYS A 99 6.67 7.07 3.94
C LYS A 99 6.39 6.34 2.63
N ARG A 100 7.40 6.21 1.75
CA ARG A 100 7.29 5.46 0.49
C ARG A 100 7.00 3.98 0.76
N LYS A 101 7.73 3.33 1.67
CA LYS A 101 7.52 1.93 2.07
C LYS A 101 6.12 1.72 2.64
N ARG A 102 5.68 2.60 3.55
CA ARG A 102 4.33 2.55 4.14
C ARG A 102 3.23 2.70 3.10
N LEU A 103 3.35 3.65 2.17
CA LEU A 103 2.38 3.84 1.09
C LEU A 103 2.38 2.65 0.11
N ALA A 104 3.55 2.12 -0.24
CA ALA A 104 3.67 0.93 -1.08
C ALA A 104 3.00 -0.29 -0.43
N LYS A 105 3.22 -0.51 0.87
CA LYS A 105 2.55 -1.55 1.67
C LYS A 105 1.03 -1.36 1.66
N ARG A 106 0.52 -0.14 1.91
CA ARG A 106 -0.92 0.15 1.85
C ARG A 106 -1.51 -0.10 0.46
N ARG A 107 -0.80 0.29 -0.61
CA ARG A 107 -1.21 0.01 -2.00
C ARG A 107 -1.25 -1.49 -2.28
N SER A 108 -0.25 -2.25 -1.84
CA SER A 108 -0.22 -3.71 -2.05
C SER A 108 -1.34 -4.43 -1.30
N PHE A 109 -1.66 -4.01 -0.06
CA PHE A 109 -2.81 -4.53 0.67
C PHE A 109 -4.15 -4.20 -0.02
N ARG A 110 -4.33 -2.97 -0.51
CA ARG A 110 -5.55 -2.59 -1.24
C ARG A 110 -5.73 -3.43 -2.51
N ALA A 111 -4.66 -3.57 -3.29
CA ALA A 111 -4.68 -4.41 -4.49
C ALA A 111 -4.95 -5.89 -4.16
N LYS A 112 -4.34 -6.43 -3.09
CA LYS A 112 -4.61 -7.80 -2.65
C LYS A 112 -6.08 -7.99 -2.25
N ARG A 113 -6.65 -7.06 -1.49
CA ARG A 113 -8.06 -7.11 -1.07
C ARG A 113 -9.00 -7.04 -2.26
N GLU A 114 -8.72 -6.16 -3.22
CA GLU A 114 -9.48 -6.08 -4.47
C GLU A 114 -9.47 -7.42 -5.23
N LEU A 115 -8.30 -8.04 -5.38
CA LEU A 115 -8.21 -9.37 -6.02
C LEU A 115 -8.96 -10.46 -5.23
N THR A 116 -8.98 -10.40 -3.91
CA THR A 116 -9.78 -11.31 -3.08
C THR A 116 -11.29 -11.10 -3.30
N VAL A 117 -11.75 -9.85 -3.34
CA VAL A 117 -13.17 -9.51 -3.59
C VAL A 117 -13.59 -9.95 -5.00
N LEU A 118 -12.71 -9.83 -5.99
CA LEU A 118 -12.93 -10.31 -7.35
C LEU A 118 -12.83 -11.84 -7.49
N GLY A 119 -12.67 -12.58 -6.39
CA GLY A 119 -12.65 -14.05 -6.39
C GLY A 119 -11.44 -14.63 -7.14
N LYS A 120 -10.30 -13.94 -7.16
CA LYS A 120 -9.12 -14.43 -7.87
C LYS A 120 -8.67 -15.80 -7.34
N PRO A 121 -8.50 -16.81 -8.22
CA PRO A 121 -8.03 -18.14 -7.85
C PRO A 121 -6.74 -18.11 -7.01
N LYS A 122 -6.72 -18.91 -5.93
CA LYS A 122 -5.51 -19.10 -5.13
C LYS A 122 -4.48 -19.88 -5.92
N ARG A 123 -3.20 -19.55 -5.72
CA ARG A 123 -2.07 -20.23 -6.37
C ARG A 123 -2.09 -21.73 -6.08
N PRO A 124 -1.55 -22.55 -7.00
CA PRO A 124 -1.54 -23.98 -6.80
C PRO A 124 -0.68 -24.35 -5.58
N ARG A 125 -1.14 -25.31 -4.80
CA ARG A 125 -0.43 -25.85 -3.63
C ARG A 125 0.71 -26.75 -4.10
N SER A 126 1.86 -26.67 -3.44
CA SER A 126 2.93 -27.65 -3.64
C SER A 126 2.65 -28.91 -2.82
N GLY A 127 3.30 -30.03 -3.16
CA GLY A 127 3.15 -31.27 -2.39
C GLY A 127 3.49 -31.08 -0.91
N PHE A 128 4.52 -30.29 -0.60
CA PHE A 128 4.83 -29.91 0.78
C PHE A 128 3.71 -29.08 1.44
N ASN A 129 3.06 -28.15 0.71
CA ASN A 129 1.93 -27.41 1.30
C ASN A 129 0.74 -28.30 1.63
N ILE A 130 0.51 -29.35 0.82
CA ILE A 130 -0.54 -30.34 1.04
C ILE A 130 -0.19 -31.19 2.27
N PHE A 131 1.04 -31.73 2.31
CA PHE A 131 1.57 -32.44 3.48
C PHE A 131 1.46 -31.61 4.76
N VAL A 132 1.88 -30.34 4.74
CA VAL A 132 1.73 -29.45 5.88
C VAL A 132 0.26 -29.27 6.25
N SER A 133 -0.65 -29.06 5.30
CA SER A 133 -2.07 -28.86 5.66
C SER A 133 -2.71 -30.06 6.36
N GLU A 134 -2.25 -31.28 6.07
CA GLU A 134 -2.75 -32.51 6.69
C GLU A 134 -2.08 -32.74 8.06
N ASN A 135 -0.76 -32.53 8.15
CA ASN A 135 0.02 -32.90 9.34
C ASN A 135 0.18 -31.75 10.35
N PHE A 136 -0.28 -30.53 10.05
CA PHE A 136 -0.04 -29.36 10.91
C PHE A 136 -0.80 -29.42 12.24
N GLN A 137 -2.02 -29.95 12.25
CA GLN A 137 -2.81 -30.09 13.47
C GLN A 137 -2.19 -31.11 14.43
N GLU A 138 -1.77 -32.25 13.89
CA GLU A 138 -1.17 -33.37 14.63
C GLU A 138 0.27 -33.09 15.08
N SER A 139 0.99 -32.19 14.39
CA SER A 139 2.37 -31.87 14.76
C SER A 139 2.50 -31.22 16.14
N GLU A 140 3.44 -31.73 16.94
CA GLU A 140 3.76 -31.19 18.26
C GLU A 140 4.68 -29.97 18.19
N GLY A 141 4.30 -28.89 18.88
CA GLY A 141 5.16 -27.72 19.02
C GLY A 141 4.43 -26.54 19.67
N VAL A 142 5.15 -25.81 20.52
CA VAL A 142 4.60 -24.67 21.28
C VAL A 142 4.24 -23.50 20.38
N SER A 143 4.95 -23.32 19.26
CA SER A 143 4.67 -22.25 18.29
C SER A 143 4.41 -22.80 16.88
N PRO A 144 3.56 -22.13 16.08
CA PRO A 144 3.35 -22.46 14.66
C PRO A 144 4.63 -22.55 13.84
N ALA A 145 5.62 -21.71 14.16
CA ALA A 145 6.92 -21.71 13.48
C ALA A 145 7.74 -22.96 13.84
N ALA A 146 7.73 -23.38 15.10
CA ALA A 146 8.40 -24.61 15.54
C ALA A 146 7.75 -25.85 14.91
N LYS A 147 6.41 -25.91 14.85
CA LYS A 147 5.66 -26.97 14.16
C LYS A 147 6.06 -27.08 12.69
N LEU A 148 6.08 -25.94 11.97
CA LEU A 148 6.45 -25.91 10.56
C LEU A 148 7.91 -26.35 10.32
N LYS A 149 8.83 -25.98 11.21
CA LYS A 149 10.23 -26.43 11.12
C LYS A 149 10.33 -27.96 11.24
N LYS A 150 9.66 -28.56 12.23
CA LYS A 150 9.60 -30.02 12.38
C LYS A 150 8.99 -30.70 11.16
N LEU A 151 7.89 -30.17 10.62
CA LEU A 151 7.25 -30.70 9.42
C LEU A 151 8.14 -30.61 8.18
N PHE A 152 8.96 -29.56 8.08
CA PHE A 152 9.95 -29.46 7.02
C PHE A 152 11.01 -30.56 7.16
N ASP A 153 11.51 -30.79 8.36
CA ASP A 153 12.50 -31.83 8.64
C ASP A 153 11.93 -33.23 8.38
N THR A 154 10.68 -33.50 8.77
CA THR A 154 10.01 -34.78 8.46
C THR A 154 9.81 -34.94 6.96
N TRP A 155 9.34 -33.91 6.26
CA TRP A 155 9.20 -33.93 4.80
C TRP A 155 10.52 -34.24 4.09
N GLN A 156 11.65 -33.66 4.52
CA GLN A 156 12.96 -33.98 3.93
C GLN A 156 13.31 -35.46 4.06
N LYS A 157 13.03 -36.06 5.23
CA LYS A 157 13.30 -37.47 5.54
C LYS A 157 12.37 -38.46 4.85
N LEU A 158 11.18 -38.05 4.39
CA LEU A 158 10.27 -38.92 3.66
C LEU A 158 10.90 -39.43 2.36
N SER A 159 10.66 -40.71 2.06
CA SER A 159 11.13 -41.34 0.82
C SER A 159 10.40 -40.80 -0.41
N SER A 160 10.94 -41.10 -1.60
CA SER A 160 10.28 -40.77 -2.87
C SER A 160 8.85 -41.31 -2.93
N SER A 161 8.64 -42.59 -2.55
CA SER A 161 7.34 -43.25 -2.58
C SER A 161 6.33 -42.61 -1.62
N GLN A 162 6.76 -42.23 -0.42
CA GLN A 162 5.90 -41.53 0.55
C GLN A 162 5.54 -40.11 0.09
N LYS A 163 6.40 -39.46 -0.70
CA LYS A 163 6.13 -38.15 -1.28
C LYS A 163 5.21 -38.22 -2.50
N GLN A 164 5.14 -39.35 -3.22
CA GLN A 164 4.38 -39.46 -4.47
C GLN A 164 2.92 -39.04 -4.36
N PRO A 165 2.12 -39.46 -3.36
CA PRO A 165 0.71 -39.05 -3.26
C PRO A 165 0.56 -37.53 -3.18
N TYR A 166 1.40 -36.86 -2.39
CA TYR A 166 1.39 -35.41 -2.27
C TYR A 166 1.83 -34.70 -3.55
N LEU A 167 2.78 -35.29 -4.29
CA LEU A 167 3.22 -34.75 -5.58
C LEU A 167 2.12 -34.88 -6.64
N GLN A 168 1.40 -36.01 -6.68
CA GLN A 168 0.25 -36.20 -7.56
C GLN A 168 -0.86 -35.19 -7.26
N LEU A 169 -1.24 -35.05 -5.98
CA LEU A 169 -2.22 -34.04 -5.56
C LEU A 169 -1.79 -32.61 -5.92
N ALA A 170 -0.48 -32.32 -5.91
CA ALA A 170 0.04 -31.02 -6.33
C ALA A 170 -0.05 -30.82 -7.86
N GLU A 171 0.11 -31.86 -8.66
CA GLU A 171 -0.14 -31.79 -10.11
C GLU A 171 -1.64 -31.56 -10.39
N ASP A 172 -2.53 -32.25 -9.69
CA ASP A 172 -3.98 -32.04 -9.82
C ASP A 172 -4.38 -30.62 -9.43
N ASP A 173 -3.79 -30.06 -8.37
CA ASP A 173 -4.05 -28.68 -7.95
C ASP A 173 -3.51 -27.65 -8.97
N LYS A 174 -2.45 -27.97 -9.72
CA LYS A 174 -2.01 -27.16 -10.86
C LYS A 174 -3.04 -27.19 -12.00
N VAL A 175 -3.66 -28.33 -12.28
CA VAL A 175 -4.73 -28.45 -13.29
C VAL A 175 -5.95 -27.62 -12.87
N ARG A 176 -6.41 -27.78 -11.61
CA ARG A 176 -7.46 -26.96 -11.01
C ARG A 176 -7.18 -25.47 -11.18
N TYR A 177 -6.00 -25.01 -10.77
CA TYR A 177 -5.62 -23.60 -10.88
C TYR A 177 -5.60 -23.09 -12.33
N LYS A 178 -5.13 -23.89 -13.29
CA LYS A 178 -5.14 -23.52 -14.72
C LYS A 178 -6.57 -23.29 -15.22
N ASN A 179 -7.49 -24.20 -14.88
CA ASN A 179 -8.89 -24.11 -15.28
C ASN A 179 -9.59 -22.91 -14.63
N GLU A 180 -9.48 -22.77 -13.31
CA GLU A 180 -10.04 -21.63 -12.58
C GLU A 180 -9.51 -20.29 -13.08
N MET A 181 -8.20 -20.20 -13.35
CA MET A 181 -7.61 -18.97 -13.88
C MET A 181 -8.11 -18.63 -15.27
N LYS A 182 -8.35 -19.63 -16.14
CA LYS A 182 -8.90 -19.39 -17.47
C LYS A 182 -10.31 -18.79 -17.37
N SER A 183 -11.17 -19.38 -16.55
CA SER A 183 -12.53 -18.88 -16.32
C SER A 183 -12.52 -17.50 -15.65
N TRP A 184 -11.64 -17.29 -14.65
CA TRP A 184 -11.52 -16.00 -13.97
C TRP A 184 -11.02 -14.89 -14.91
N GLU A 185 -10.01 -15.17 -15.75
CA GLU A 185 -9.51 -14.19 -16.71
C GLU A 185 -10.57 -13.83 -17.75
N ALA A 186 -11.35 -14.80 -18.24
CA ALA A 186 -12.49 -14.54 -19.12
C ALA A 186 -13.52 -13.59 -18.45
N LYS A 187 -13.89 -13.87 -17.21
CA LYS A 187 -14.78 -13.01 -16.42
C LYS A 187 -14.21 -11.60 -16.22
N MET A 188 -12.90 -11.47 -16.02
CA MET A 188 -12.27 -10.13 -15.88
C MET A 188 -12.29 -9.34 -17.18
N VAL A 189 -12.18 -10.00 -18.34
CA VAL A 189 -12.31 -9.36 -19.65
C VAL A 189 -13.75 -8.88 -19.87
N GLU A 190 -14.74 -9.72 -19.57
CA GLU A 190 -16.17 -9.37 -19.65
C GLU A 190 -16.52 -8.16 -18.78
N LEU A 191 -15.95 -8.07 -17.58
CA LEU A 191 -16.12 -6.92 -16.67
C LEU A 191 -15.27 -5.69 -17.06
N GLY A 192 -14.58 -5.70 -18.20
CA GLY A 192 -13.72 -4.60 -18.67
C GLY A 192 -12.43 -4.40 -17.85
N ARG A 193 -12.11 -5.34 -16.94
CA ARG A 193 -10.94 -5.33 -16.04
C ARG A 193 -9.77 -6.13 -16.61
N GLU A 194 -9.49 -5.92 -17.89
CA GLU A 194 -8.39 -6.58 -18.60
C GLU A 194 -7.00 -6.27 -17.98
N ASP A 195 -6.89 -5.18 -17.22
CA ASP A 195 -5.71 -4.78 -16.46
C ASP A 195 -5.22 -5.88 -15.51
N LEU A 196 -6.12 -6.75 -15.06
CA LEU A 196 -5.85 -7.82 -14.09
C LEU A 196 -5.43 -9.15 -14.73
N THR A 197 -5.50 -9.27 -16.06
CA THR A 197 -5.15 -10.49 -16.80
C THR A 197 -3.64 -10.72 -16.88
N ARG A 198 -3.20 -11.98 -16.87
CA ARG A 198 -1.77 -12.30 -17.02
C ARG A 198 -1.23 -11.87 -18.39
N ALA A 199 -2.03 -12.00 -19.45
CA ALA A 199 -1.64 -11.67 -20.82
C ALA A 199 -1.19 -10.21 -20.97
N ARG A 200 -1.96 -9.25 -20.42
CA ARG A 200 -1.61 -7.82 -20.45
C ARG A 200 -0.33 -7.53 -19.67
N LYS A 201 -0.12 -8.21 -18.53
CA LYS A 201 1.12 -8.10 -17.73
C LYS A 201 2.35 -8.68 -18.44
N GLN A 202 2.19 -9.73 -19.25
CA GLN A 202 3.31 -10.26 -20.04
C GLN A 202 3.62 -9.36 -21.24
N ARG A 203 2.60 -8.79 -21.91
CA ARG A 203 2.78 -7.81 -22.98
C ARG A 203 3.52 -6.55 -22.52
N SER A 204 3.17 -6.01 -21.34
CA SER A 204 3.87 -4.84 -20.79
C SER A 204 5.33 -5.16 -20.46
N LYS A 205 5.63 -6.32 -19.86
CA LYS A 205 7.00 -6.78 -19.62
C LYS A 205 7.81 -6.95 -20.90
N LYS A 206 7.22 -7.52 -21.96
CA LYS A 206 7.88 -7.71 -23.27
C LYS A 206 8.24 -6.36 -23.89
N LYS A 207 7.31 -5.39 -23.90
CA LYS A 207 7.60 -4.02 -24.38
C LYS A 207 8.76 -3.38 -23.62
N THR A 208 8.76 -3.45 -22.29
CA THR A 208 9.85 -2.86 -21.49
C THR A 208 11.20 -3.58 -21.72
N ALA A 209 11.19 -4.89 -21.98
CA ALA A 209 12.40 -5.64 -22.30
C ALA A 209 12.96 -5.29 -23.70
N GLU A 210 12.10 -5.09 -24.69
CA GLU A 210 12.48 -4.65 -26.05
C GLU A 210 13.08 -3.24 -26.04
N THR A 211 12.48 -2.28 -25.31
CA THR A 211 13.02 -0.92 -25.17
C THR A 211 14.42 -0.92 -24.54
N LYS A 212 14.63 -1.71 -23.48
CA LYS A 212 15.95 -1.87 -22.84
C LYS A 212 16.99 -2.55 -23.74
N LYS A 213 16.55 -3.42 -24.66
CA LYS A 213 17.44 -4.10 -25.61
C LYS A 213 17.81 -3.17 -26.79
N GLY A 214 16.92 -2.26 -27.17
CA GLY A 214 17.17 -1.18 -28.12
C GLY A 214 18.18 -0.14 -27.60
N GLU A 215 18.02 0.32 -26.36
CA GLU A 215 18.98 1.23 -25.71
C GLU A 215 20.38 0.62 -25.58
N LYS A 216 20.49 -0.68 -25.28
CA LYS A 216 21.79 -1.37 -25.23
C LYS A 216 22.46 -1.58 -26.60
N LYS A 217 21.70 -1.61 -27.69
CA LYS A 217 22.26 -1.74 -29.06
C LYS A 217 22.60 -0.39 -29.70
N GLY A 218 22.07 0.73 -29.20
CA GLY A 218 22.41 2.08 -29.67
C GLY A 218 23.68 2.69 -29.05
N GLY A 219 24.34 2.00 -28.12
CA GLY A 219 25.48 2.53 -27.35
C GLY A 219 26.88 2.30 -27.96
N THR A 220 27.00 1.72 -29.16
CA THR A 220 28.30 1.45 -29.79
C THR A 220 28.31 1.87 -31.26
N THR A 221 28.35 3.18 -31.51
CA THR A 221 29.09 3.83 -32.62
C THR A 221 28.92 5.36 -32.51
N ALA A 222 29.78 6.00 -31.72
CA ALA A 222 30.15 7.41 -31.89
C ALA A 222 31.51 7.65 -31.21
N LYS A 223 32.57 7.10 -31.81
CA LYS A 223 33.95 7.52 -31.51
C LYS A 223 34.73 7.66 -32.82
N ALA A 224 34.63 8.84 -33.42
CA ALA A 224 35.57 9.50 -34.34
C ALA A 224 34.95 10.88 -34.63
N SER A 225 35.63 12.02 -34.64
CA SER A 225 37.05 12.30 -34.63
C SER A 225 37.25 13.72 -34.09
N SER A 226 38.25 13.88 -33.23
CA SER A 226 38.90 15.16 -32.97
C SER A 226 39.53 15.66 -34.27
N HIS A 227 39.12 16.83 -34.76
CA HIS A 227 39.93 17.64 -35.64
C HIS A 227 39.87 19.11 -35.20
N LYS A 228 41.05 19.61 -34.83
CA LYS A 228 41.36 21.02 -34.59
C LYS A 228 40.87 21.86 -35.77
N ASN A 229 40.27 23.01 -35.47
CA ASN A 229 40.54 24.21 -36.25
C ASN A 229 40.58 25.42 -35.32
N LYS A 230 41.80 25.93 -35.14
CA LYS A 230 42.09 27.29 -34.69
C LYS A 230 41.77 28.22 -35.86
N ALA A 231 40.85 29.17 -35.67
CA ALA A 231 40.86 30.43 -36.40
C ALA A 231 40.46 31.55 -35.44
N LYS A 232 41.42 32.43 -35.17
CA LYS A 232 41.24 33.74 -34.51
C LYS A 232 40.60 34.71 -35.51
N LEU A 233 39.63 35.52 -35.06
CA LEU A 233 39.40 36.93 -35.46
C LEU A 233 38.20 37.44 -34.63
N LYS A 234 38.46 38.09 -33.47
CA LYS A 234 38.49 39.56 -33.25
C LYS A 234 37.10 40.24 -33.18
N LEU A 235 36.80 40.67 -31.95
CA LEU A 235 36.32 41.98 -31.50
C LEU A 235 34.89 42.51 -31.79
N LYS A 236 34.38 43.17 -30.73
CA LYS A 236 33.29 44.18 -30.59
C LYS A 236 31.87 43.59 -30.44
N LYS A 237 31.02 44.04 -29.49
CA LYS A 237 31.03 45.16 -28.53
C LYS A 237 29.86 44.97 -27.53
N SER A 238 30.08 45.38 -26.28
CA SER A 238 29.20 46.10 -25.31
C SER A 238 27.67 45.91 -25.27
N GLU A 239 27.19 45.75 -24.01
CA GLU A 239 26.02 46.39 -23.34
C GLU A 239 24.65 46.27 -24.04
N GLU A 240 23.57 45.81 -23.41
CA GLU A 240 22.94 46.27 -22.15
C GLU A 240 22.23 45.12 -21.42
#